data_AF-A0A0N4TBI4-F1
#
_entry.id   AF-A0A0N4TBI4-F1
#
_cell.length_a   1.000
_cell.length_b   1.000
_cell.length_c   1.000
_cell.angle_alpha   90.00
_cell.angle_beta   90.00
_cell.angle_gamma   90.00
#
_symmetry.space_group_name_H-M   'P 1'
#
loop_
_entity.id
_entity.type
_entity.pdbx_description
1 polymer ?
#
loop_
_entity_poly.entity_id
_entity_poly.type
_entity_poly.pdbx_seq_one_letter_code
_entity_poly.pdbx_strand_id
1 'polypeptide(L)'
;MLISDGPQEFQNILPQTGLCRIDERACGNNECVKTDYVCDGEPDCRDRSDEQNCPSLRSCEPNEFMCTNGRCVQKMWLCDGDDDCGDNSDEQACSHRAASDGCATSEFKCRDGRQCVPLSFHCDGTNDCQDGSDEVFISFVYFFCRN
;
A
#
# COMPACT_ATOMS: atom_id res chain seq x y z
N MET A 1 27.65 33.88 -43.42
CA MET A 1 27.69 32.56 -42.76
C MET A 1 27.88 32.79 -41.28
N LEU A 2 26.81 32.73 -40.49
CA LEU A 2 26.85 32.41 -39.06
C LEU A 2 25.48 31.84 -38.71
N ILE A 3 25.42 30.53 -38.45
CA ILE A 3 24.34 29.89 -37.71
C ILE A 3 25.06 29.11 -36.62
N SER A 4 24.87 29.51 -35.37
CA SER A 4 25.31 28.75 -34.20
C SER A 4 24.04 28.41 -33.43
N ASP A 5 23.61 27.17 -33.57
CA ASP A 5 22.57 26.52 -32.78
C ASP A 5 22.91 26.56 -31.29
N GLY A 6 21.95 26.98 -30.46
CA GLY A 6 22.00 26.86 -29.01
C GLY A 6 20.63 27.18 -28.42
N PRO A 7 19.90 26.22 -27.82
CA PRO A 7 18.61 26.48 -27.21
C PRO A 7 18.78 27.32 -25.94
N GLN A 8 18.42 28.58 -26.13
CA GLN A 8 18.00 29.63 -25.20
C GLN A 8 17.65 29.16 -23.78
N GLU A 9 18.44 29.70 -22.85
CA GLU A 9 18.17 29.85 -21.43
C GLU A 9 16.84 30.58 -21.19
N PHE A 10 15.92 30.00 -20.41
CA PHE A 10 14.68 30.66 -19.96
C PHE A 10 14.56 30.67 -18.42
N GLN A 11 15.29 31.62 -17.83
CA GLN A 11 14.94 32.60 -16.78
C GLN A 11 13.80 32.40 -15.72
N ASN A 12 14.19 32.64 -14.45
CA ASN A 12 13.47 33.21 -13.26
C ASN A 12 12.58 32.25 -12.42
N ILE A 13 12.54 32.22 -11.07
CA ILE A 13 12.33 33.30 -10.05
C ILE A 13 12.87 32.87 -8.62
N LEU A 14 13.73 33.70 -7.96
CA LEU A 14 14.19 33.90 -6.52
C LEU A 14 13.88 32.90 -5.34
N PRO A 15 14.67 32.80 -4.22
CA PRO A 15 15.91 33.48 -3.79
C PRO A 15 17.09 32.53 -3.42
N GLN A 16 18.28 33.09 -3.16
CA GLN A 16 19.45 32.33 -2.69
C GLN A 16 19.31 31.90 -1.23
N THR A 17 18.98 30.62 -0.98
CA THR A 17 19.15 29.97 0.34
C THR A 17 19.62 28.53 0.15
N GLY A 18 20.92 28.24 0.29
CA GLY A 18 21.49 26.88 0.30
C GLY A 18 21.42 26.13 -1.04
N LEU A 19 22.40 26.34 -1.92
CA LEU A 19 22.45 25.72 -3.25
C LEU A 19 23.07 24.31 -3.20
N CYS A 20 22.23 23.30 -3.03
CA CYS A 20 22.55 21.92 -3.38
C CYS A 20 22.05 21.61 -4.80
N ARG A 21 22.60 20.59 -5.47
CA ARG A 21 22.08 20.14 -6.77
C ARG A 21 20.63 19.67 -6.65
N ILE A 22 19.95 19.51 -7.79
CA ILE A 22 18.54 19.07 -7.84
C ILE A 22 18.37 17.69 -7.18
N ASP A 23 19.40 16.85 -7.23
CA ASP A 23 19.48 15.53 -6.60
C ASP A 23 20.00 15.57 -5.15
N GLU A 24 20.20 16.74 -4.55
CA GLU A 24 20.81 16.92 -3.24
C GLU A 24 19.94 17.79 -2.31
N ARG A 25 20.00 17.49 -1.01
CA ARG A 25 19.32 18.25 0.06
C ARG A 25 20.35 18.91 0.96
N ALA A 26 20.03 20.12 1.41
CA ALA A 26 20.83 20.83 2.40
C ALA A 26 20.58 20.29 3.81
N CYS A 27 21.65 19.90 4.49
CA CYS A 27 21.73 19.67 5.93
C CYS A 27 21.54 20.98 6.72
N GLY A 28 21.27 20.89 8.03
CA GLY A 28 21.10 22.05 8.91
C GLY A 28 22.36 22.92 9.03
N ASN A 29 23.54 22.36 8.74
CA ASN A 29 24.82 23.06 8.65
C ASN A 29 25.15 23.62 7.24
N ASN A 30 24.22 23.57 6.28
CA ASN A 30 24.42 23.91 4.86
C ASN A 30 25.38 22.99 4.09
N GLU A 31 25.67 21.80 4.60
CA GLU A 31 26.27 20.71 3.81
C GLU A 31 25.23 20.14 2.85
N CYS A 32 25.66 19.60 1.71
CA CYS A 32 24.78 18.98 0.74
C CYS A 32 24.98 17.48 0.75
N VAL A 33 23.89 16.76 0.92
CA VAL A 33 23.84 15.30 0.87
C VAL A 33 22.90 14.88 -0.25
N LYS A 34 23.10 13.71 -0.87
CA LYS A 34 22.15 13.23 -1.87
C LYS A 34 20.78 13.05 -1.24
N THR A 35 19.75 13.26 -2.04
CA THR A 35 18.37 13.06 -1.60
C THR A 35 18.09 11.60 -1.19
N ASP A 36 18.82 10.64 -1.78
CA ASP A 36 18.78 9.22 -1.40
C ASP A 36 19.37 8.93 0.00
N TYR A 37 20.24 9.82 0.49
CA TYR A 37 20.89 9.73 1.82
C TYR A 37 20.21 10.65 2.83
N VAL A 38 18.93 10.96 2.62
CA VAL A 38 18.15 11.69 3.60
C VAL A 38 17.10 10.76 4.16
N CYS A 39 17.14 10.53 5.47
CA CYS A 39 16.27 9.60 6.17
C CYS A 39 16.52 8.14 5.77
N ASP A 40 17.76 7.79 5.43
CA ASP A 40 18.15 6.43 5.04
C ASP A 40 18.63 5.58 6.24
N GLY A 41 18.70 6.21 7.42
CA GLY A 41 19.11 5.56 8.67
C GLY A 41 20.61 5.66 8.94
N GLU A 42 21.40 6.28 8.06
CA GLU A 42 22.80 6.59 8.28
C GLU A 42 22.99 8.11 8.45
N PRO A 43 23.85 8.56 9.38
CA PRO A 43 24.16 9.98 9.53
C PRO A 43 25.18 10.40 8.46
N ASP A 44 24.70 10.81 7.30
CA ASP A 44 25.48 11.37 6.20
C ASP A 44 25.76 12.86 6.38
N CYS A 45 24.85 13.60 7.02
CA CYS A 45 25.14 14.97 7.45
C CYS A 45 26.04 14.96 8.69
N ARG A 46 27.03 15.86 8.71
CA ARG A 46 27.90 16.04 9.89
C ARG A 46 27.14 16.40 11.17
N ASP A 47 26.00 17.09 11.06
CA ASP A 47 25.12 17.41 12.19
C ASP A 47 23.94 16.43 12.34
N ARG A 48 23.87 15.39 11.50
CA ARG A 48 22.79 14.40 11.42
C ARG A 48 21.42 14.99 11.09
N SER A 49 21.39 16.16 10.44
CA SER A 49 20.14 16.85 10.06
C SER A 49 19.35 16.11 9.00
N ASP A 50 20.02 15.37 8.13
CA ASP A 50 19.43 14.40 7.21
C ASP A 50 18.51 13.39 7.91
N GLU A 51 18.89 12.96 9.10
CA GLU A 51 18.14 12.01 9.91
C GLU A 51 17.20 12.68 10.93
N GLN A 52 17.15 14.02 10.97
CA GLN A 52 16.32 14.78 11.90
C GLN A 52 15.11 15.37 11.20
N ASN A 53 13.93 15.19 11.81
CA ASN A 53 12.67 15.70 11.27
C ASN A 53 12.31 15.11 9.89
N CYS A 54 12.69 13.86 9.68
CA CYS A 54 12.12 13.01 8.65
C CYS A 54 10.61 12.95 8.88
N PRO A 55 9.77 13.48 7.98
CA PRO A 55 8.32 13.40 8.11
C PRO A 55 7.90 11.96 7.88
N SER A 56 8.10 11.09 8.89
CA SER A 56 7.86 9.64 8.83
C SER A 56 8.12 9.10 7.42
N LEU A 57 9.34 9.33 6.89
CA LEU A 57 9.75 8.91 5.54
C LEU A 57 10.08 7.41 5.49
N ARG A 58 9.39 6.63 6.33
CA ARG A 58 8.88 5.31 5.94
C ARG A 58 7.40 5.41 5.62
N SER A 59 7.00 6.43 4.87
CA SER A 59 5.77 6.33 4.12
C SER A 59 6.08 5.30 3.06
N CYS A 60 5.79 4.04 3.37
CA CYS A 60 5.88 2.94 2.43
C CYS A 60 5.28 3.39 1.08
N GLU A 61 5.71 2.79 -0.02
CA GLU A 61 5.18 3.14 -1.33
C GLU A 61 3.65 3.22 -1.30
N PRO A 62 3.01 4.01 -2.17
CA PRO A 62 1.55 4.15 -2.16
C PRO A 62 0.79 2.82 -2.24
N ASN A 63 1.43 1.73 -2.68
CA ASN A 63 0.90 0.37 -2.73
C ASN A 63 1.39 -0.56 -1.60
N GLU A 64 2.06 -0.04 -0.59
CA GLU A 64 2.61 -0.78 0.54
C GLU A 64 1.94 -0.40 1.87
N PHE A 65 1.95 -1.33 2.80
CA PHE A 65 1.46 -1.22 4.17
C PHE A 65 2.62 -1.21 5.14
N MET A 66 2.54 -0.33 6.14
CA MET A 66 3.53 -0.24 7.20
C MET A 66 3.11 -1.12 8.38
N CYS A 67 3.89 -2.18 8.61
CA CYS A 67 3.79 -3.05 9.77
C CYS A 67 4.05 -2.29 11.08
N THR A 68 3.62 -2.83 12.22
CA THR A 68 3.85 -2.21 13.54
C THR A 68 5.33 -2.19 13.91
N ASN A 69 6.12 -3.16 13.42
CA ASN A 69 7.58 -3.15 13.52
C ASN A 69 8.29 -2.13 12.59
N GLY A 70 7.55 -1.37 11.78
CA GLY A 70 8.07 -0.36 10.86
C GLY A 70 8.64 -0.92 9.55
N ARG A 71 8.36 -2.20 9.23
CA ARG A 71 8.61 -2.80 7.91
C ARG A 71 7.50 -2.42 6.93
N CYS A 72 7.83 -2.37 5.65
CA CYS A 72 6.87 -2.18 4.57
C CYS A 72 6.65 -3.52 3.86
N VAL A 73 5.39 -3.88 3.63
CA VAL A 73 4.95 -5.04 2.86
C VAL A 73 3.95 -4.58 1.80
N GLN A 74 3.75 -5.35 0.73
CA GLN A 74 2.77 -4.95 -0.27
C GLN A 74 1.36 -5.00 0.33
N LYS A 75 0.48 -4.05 -0.05
CA LYS A 75 -0.93 -4.06 0.40
C LYS A 75 -1.72 -5.31 -0.07
N MET A 76 -1.17 -6.07 -1.02
CA MET A 76 -1.73 -7.36 -1.45
C MET A 76 -1.42 -8.50 -0.48
N TRP A 77 -0.38 -8.36 0.36
CA TRP A 77 0.03 -9.29 1.42
C TRP A 77 -0.59 -8.92 2.76
N LEU A 78 -1.67 -8.14 2.72
CA LEU A 78 -2.46 -7.87 3.91
C LEU A 78 -3.55 -8.91 3.99
N CYS A 79 -3.60 -9.65 5.10
CA CYS A 79 -4.66 -10.64 5.36
C CYS A 79 -4.65 -11.79 4.35
N ASP A 80 -3.47 -12.22 3.89
CA ASP A 80 -3.33 -13.35 2.96
C ASP A 80 -3.04 -14.68 3.67
N GLY A 81 -2.87 -14.65 5.01
CA GLY A 81 -2.68 -15.82 5.85
C GLY A 81 -1.21 -16.16 6.13
N ASP A 82 -0.27 -15.40 5.57
CA ASP A 82 1.17 -15.51 5.83
C ASP A 82 1.65 -14.31 6.68
N ASP A 83 2.72 -14.51 7.47
CA ASP A 83 3.36 -13.43 8.25
C ASP A 83 4.47 -12.79 7.42
N ASP A 84 4.10 -11.91 6.49
CA ASP A 84 5.05 -11.16 5.66
C ASP A 84 5.73 -10.04 6.44
N CYS A 85 5.04 -9.49 7.44
CA CYS A 85 5.58 -8.46 8.33
C CYS A 85 6.67 -9.01 9.28
N GLY A 86 6.57 -10.28 9.71
CA GLY A 86 7.42 -10.93 10.72
C GLY A 86 7.05 -10.62 12.18
N ASP A 87 6.05 -9.74 12.37
CA ASP A 87 5.39 -9.44 13.65
C ASP A 87 3.88 -9.65 13.58
N ASN A 88 3.40 -10.29 12.51
CA ASN A 88 2.01 -10.62 12.22
C ASN A 88 1.08 -9.38 12.13
N SER A 89 1.65 -8.20 11.90
CA SER A 89 0.90 -6.93 11.90
C SER A 89 0.02 -6.74 10.66
N ASP A 90 0.45 -7.31 9.54
CA ASP A 90 -0.32 -7.52 8.31
C ASP A 90 -1.58 -8.37 8.53
N GLU A 91 -1.50 -9.36 9.42
CA GLU A 91 -2.61 -10.29 9.73
C GLU A 91 -3.50 -9.84 10.91
N GLN A 92 -3.03 -8.88 11.72
CA GLN A 92 -3.74 -8.43 12.94
C GLN A 92 -4.82 -7.38 12.67
N ALA A 93 -4.68 -6.56 11.63
CA ALA A 93 -5.60 -5.45 11.32
C ALA A 93 -6.67 -5.79 10.28
N CYS A 94 -7.06 -7.07 10.21
CA CYS A 94 -8.00 -7.58 9.22
C CYS A 94 -9.48 -7.30 9.53
N SER A 95 -9.81 -6.31 10.37
CA SER A 95 -11.21 -5.98 10.72
C SER A 95 -12.09 -5.54 9.55
N HIS A 96 -11.49 -5.15 8.42
CA HIS A 96 -12.19 -4.78 7.18
C HIS A 96 -11.67 -5.47 5.92
N ARG A 97 -10.64 -6.31 6.05
CA ARG A 97 -9.98 -7.05 4.94
C ARG A 97 -9.67 -8.50 5.22
N ALA A 98 -9.99 -9.00 6.41
CA ALA A 98 -10.74 -10.24 6.40
C ALA A 98 -11.90 -9.92 5.44
N ALA A 99 -11.95 -10.58 4.29
CA ALA A 99 -12.96 -11.61 4.17
C ALA A 99 -13.95 -11.44 5.32
N SER A 100 -14.99 -10.61 5.20
CA SER A 100 -15.72 -10.05 6.37
C SER A 100 -16.52 -11.12 7.15
N ASP A 101 -16.12 -12.36 6.95
CA ASP A 101 -16.82 -13.59 7.03
C ASP A 101 -15.89 -14.80 6.68
N GLY A 102 -14.56 -14.66 6.49
CA GLY A 102 -13.64 -15.81 6.33
C GLY A 102 -13.56 -16.44 4.92
N CYS A 103 -14.07 -15.77 3.89
CA CYS A 103 -13.93 -16.13 2.46
C CYS A 103 -13.28 -15.00 1.65
N ALA A 104 -12.54 -15.32 0.58
CA ALA A 104 -11.92 -14.31 -0.29
C ALA A 104 -12.96 -13.39 -0.95
N THR A 105 -12.54 -12.22 -1.43
CA THR A 105 -13.44 -11.24 -2.09
C THR A 105 -14.15 -11.80 -3.33
N SER A 106 -13.62 -12.87 -3.92
CA SER A 106 -14.20 -13.56 -5.09
C SER A 106 -15.02 -14.81 -4.73
N GLU A 107 -15.34 -15.00 -3.45
CA GLU A 107 -16.04 -16.16 -2.93
C GLU A 107 -17.32 -15.76 -2.19
N PHE A 108 -18.37 -16.57 -2.36
CA PHE A 108 -19.60 -16.53 -1.59
C PHE A 108 -19.44 -17.38 -0.33
N LYS A 109 -19.78 -16.81 0.82
CA LYS A 109 -19.83 -17.53 2.08
C LYS A 109 -21.15 -18.26 2.23
N CYS A 110 -21.07 -19.58 2.41
CA CYS A 110 -22.23 -20.38 2.79
C CYS A 110 -22.82 -19.89 4.12
N ARG A 111 -24.13 -19.96 4.30
CA ARG A 111 -24.85 -19.46 5.47
C ARG A 111 -24.35 -20.03 6.80
N ASP A 112 -23.97 -21.31 6.82
CA ASP A 112 -23.42 -21.96 8.02
C ASP A 112 -22.05 -21.37 8.41
N GLY A 113 -21.43 -20.64 7.48
CA GLY A 113 -20.23 -19.86 7.65
C GLY A 113 -18.94 -20.66 7.76
N ARG A 114 -19.02 -21.96 7.46
CA ARG A 114 -17.91 -22.92 7.52
C ARG A 114 -17.30 -23.24 6.16
N GLN A 115 -17.93 -22.80 5.08
CA GLN A 115 -17.52 -23.10 3.72
C GLN A 115 -17.65 -21.84 2.84
N CYS A 116 -16.68 -21.71 1.94
CA CYS A 116 -16.60 -20.68 0.92
C CYS A 116 -16.68 -21.37 -0.43
N VAL A 117 -17.50 -20.84 -1.33
CA VAL A 117 -17.60 -21.30 -2.72
C VAL A 117 -17.30 -20.11 -3.64
N PRO A 118 -16.72 -20.31 -4.83
CA PRO A 118 -16.55 -19.23 -5.79
C PRO A 118 -17.86 -18.48 -6.05
N LEU A 119 -17.81 -17.17 -6.27
CA LEU A 119 -19.01 -16.39 -6.66
C LEU A 119 -19.68 -16.92 -7.94
N SER A 120 -18.97 -17.68 -8.78
CA SER A 120 -19.52 -18.36 -9.96
C SER A 120 -20.43 -19.54 -9.65
N PHE A 121 -20.31 -20.11 -8.45
CA PHE A 121 -21.14 -21.22 -7.95
C PHE A 121 -22.27 -20.70 -7.05
N HIS A 122 -22.38 -19.39 -6.89
CA HIS A 122 -23.57 -18.81 -6.29
C HIS A 122 -24.68 -18.78 -7.33
N CYS A 123 -25.81 -19.44 -7.05
CA CYS A 123 -26.97 -19.49 -7.93
C CYS A 123 -26.69 -20.13 -9.31
N ASP A 124 -25.83 -21.14 -9.37
CA ASP A 124 -25.44 -21.79 -10.63
C ASP A 124 -26.32 -23.02 -10.96
N GLY A 125 -27.24 -23.39 -10.07
CA GLY A 125 -28.11 -24.55 -10.20
C GLY A 125 -27.56 -25.84 -9.59
N THR A 126 -26.39 -25.77 -8.97
CA THR A 126 -25.69 -26.87 -8.30
C THR A 126 -25.52 -26.54 -6.82
N ASN A 127 -25.70 -27.55 -5.96
CA ASN A 127 -25.52 -27.38 -4.53
C ASN A 127 -24.04 -27.57 -4.19
N ASP A 128 -23.31 -26.46 -4.05
CA ASP A 128 -21.90 -26.39 -3.70
C ASP A 128 -21.67 -26.09 -2.21
N CYS A 129 -22.62 -25.44 -1.52
CA CYS A 129 -22.57 -25.32 -0.06
C CYS A 129 -23.10 -26.57 0.63
N GLN A 130 -22.43 -27.08 1.67
CA GLN A 130 -22.92 -28.26 2.41
C GLN A 130 -24.35 -28.11 2.97
N ASP A 131 -24.81 -26.88 3.24
CA ASP A 131 -26.17 -26.54 3.67
C ASP A 131 -27.11 -26.08 2.52
N GLY A 132 -26.60 -26.05 1.29
CA GLY A 132 -27.29 -25.61 0.07
C GLY A 132 -27.59 -24.11 0.02
N SER A 133 -27.01 -23.30 0.90
CA SER A 133 -27.31 -21.86 1.02
C SER A 133 -26.91 -21.01 -0.17
N ASP A 134 -26.02 -21.52 -1.01
CA ASP A 134 -25.69 -20.97 -2.33
C ASP A 134 -26.87 -21.05 -3.31
N GLU A 135 -27.76 -22.04 -3.14
CA GLU A 135 -28.90 -22.29 -4.02
C GLU A 135 -30.27 -22.05 -3.35
N VAL A 136 -30.32 -22.00 -2.01
CA VAL A 136 -31.59 -21.90 -1.27
C VAL A 136 -31.98 -20.49 -0.85
N PHE A 137 -33.27 -20.23 -1.02
CA PHE A 137 -33.94 -18.97 -0.77
C PHE A 137 -34.17 -18.73 0.74
N ILE A 138 -33.48 -17.77 1.35
CA ILE A 138 -33.80 -17.32 2.71
C ILE A 138 -34.47 -15.96 2.62
N SER A 139 -35.80 -15.98 2.63
CA SER A 139 -36.61 -14.79 2.49
C SER A 139 -36.65 -13.99 3.80
N PHE A 140 -36.08 -12.77 3.80
CA PHE A 140 -36.85 -11.59 4.20
C PHE A 140 -36.36 -10.26 3.59
N VAL A 141 -35.21 -10.19 2.91
CA VAL A 141 -34.85 -8.99 2.12
C VAL A 141 -34.03 -9.36 0.87
N TYR A 142 -34.73 -9.65 -0.23
CA TYR A 142 -34.28 -9.65 -1.63
C TYR A 142 -32.83 -10.10 -1.96
N PHE A 143 -32.67 -11.37 -2.37
CA PHE A 143 -31.82 -11.75 -3.51
C PHE A 143 -32.52 -12.89 -4.26
N PHE A 144 -32.91 -12.63 -5.51
CA PHE A 144 -33.34 -13.68 -6.41
C PHE A 144 -32.07 -14.22 -7.07
N CYS A 145 -31.82 -15.53 -6.99
CA CYS A 145 -31.06 -16.24 -8.03
C CYS A 145 -31.84 -16.04 -9.34
N ARG A 146 -31.63 -14.88 -9.97
CA ARG A 146 -32.39 -14.48 -11.14
C ARG A 146 -31.64 -15.02 -12.33
N ASN A 147 -32.25 -16.02 -12.97
CA ASN A 147 -31.86 -16.51 -14.30
C ASN A 147 -31.72 -15.34 -15.28
#